data_AF-A0A3R7T4U8-F1
#
_entry.id   AF-A0A3R7T4U8-F1
#
_cell.length_a   1.000
_cell.length_b   1.000
_cell.length_c   1.000
_cell.angle_alpha   90.00
_cell.angle_beta   90.00
_cell.angle_gamma   90.00
#
_symmetry.space_group_name_H-M   'P 1'
#
loop_
_entity.id
_entity.type
_entity.pdbx_description
1 polymer ?
#
loop_
_entity_poly.entity_id
_entity_poly.type
_entity_poly.pdbx_seq_one_letter_code
_entity_poly.pdbx_strand_id
1 'polypeptide(L)' 'MRFGQALDDVFKYGHTMRRECWNDELHVGYRLPDGRSDLTTGYFYVKCDDVTAPYIPDALDMTAHDWVVDE' A
#
# COMPACT_ATOMS: atom_id res chain seq x y z
N MET A 1 -2.31 1.29 -13.25
CA MET A 1 -2.22 -0.19 -13.34
C MET A 1 -3.29 -0.83 -12.45
N ARG A 2 -3.55 -2.15 -12.58
CA ARG A 2 -4.55 -2.84 -11.72
C ARG A 2 -3.99 -3.02 -10.31
N PHE A 3 -4.84 -3.02 -9.28
CA PHE A 3 -4.45 -3.23 -7.88
C PHE A 3 -3.54 -4.45 -7.69
N GLY A 4 -3.92 -5.61 -8.24
CA GLY A 4 -3.13 -6.83 -8.13
C GLY A 4 -1.74 -6.76 -8.77
N GLN A 5 -1.56 -5.95 -9.83
CA GLN A 5 -0.24 -5.75 -10.45
C GLN A 5 0.64 -4.85 -9.60
N ALA A 6 0.08 -3.74 -9.09
CA ALA A 6 0.79 -2.85 -8.18
C ALA A 6 1.22 -3.58 -6.91
N LEU A 7 0.32 -4.42 -6.38
CA LEU A 7 0.58 -5.24 -5.20
C LEU A 7 1.70 -6.26 -5.43
N ASP A 8 1.74 -6.89 -6.59
CA ASP A 8 2.81 -7.82 -6.98
C ASP A 8 4.19 -7.14 -6.96
N ASP A 9 4.27 -5.90 -7.42
CA ASP A 9 5.51 -5.12 -7.45
C ASP A 9 5.93 -4.68 -6.04
N VAL A 10 4.97 -4.26 -5.20
CA VAL A 10 5.21 -3.98 -3.77
C VAL A 10 5.79 -5.22 -3.07
N PHE A 11 5.24 -6.41 -3.32
CA PHE A 11 5.76 -7.64 -2.73
C PHE A 11 7.15 -8.04 -3.24
N LYS A 12 7.42 -7.86 -4.54
CA LYS A 12 8.69 -8.28 -5.16
C LYS A 12 9.84 -7.34 -4.85
N TYR A 13 9.56 -6.04 -4.77
CA TYR A 13 10.59 -5.01 -4.75
C TYR A 13 10.58 -4.14 -3.48
N GLY A 14 9.58 -4.28 -2.62
CA GLY A 14 9.47 -3.48 -1.40
C GLY A 14 9.06 -2.02 -1.65
N HIS A 15 8.49 -1.74 -2.81
CA HIS A 15 8.02 -0.41 -3.22
C HIS A 15 6.76 0.02 -2.44
N THR A 16 6.31 1.25 -2.69
CA THR A 16 4.99 1.72 -2.25
C THR A 16 4.09 2.00 -3.45
N MET A 17 2.77 1.94 -3.28
CA MET A 17 1.82 2.25 -4.35
C MET A 17 0.82 3.31 -3.92
N ARG A 18 0.39 4.16 -4.85
CA ARG A 18 -0.60 5.22 -4.64
C ARG A 18 -1.67 5.16 -5.74
N ARG A 19 -2.75 5.92 -5.59
CA ARG A 19 -3.83 5.99 -6.57
C ARG A 19 -4.06 7.44 -7.00
N GLU A 20 -3.96 7.74 -8.30
CA GLU A 20 -3.99 9.13 -8.81
C GLU A 20 -5.27 9.91 -8.50
N CYS A 21 -6.43 9.24 -8.34
CA CYS A 21 -7.70 9.94 -8.06
C CYS A 21 -8.02 10.09 -6.57
N TRP A 22 -7.16 9.58 -5.69
CA TRP A 22 -7.29 9.69 -4.24
C TRP A 22 -6.24 10.68 -3.79
N ASN A 23 -6.66 11.78 -3.13
CA ASN A 23 -5.80 12.87 -2.60
C ASN A 23 -4.31 12.53 -2.70
N ASP A 24 -3.59 13.19 -3.62
CA ASP A 24 -2.25 12.86 -4.17
C ASP A 24 -1.14 12.48 -3.15
N GLU A 25 -1.41 12.56 -1.85
CA GLU A 25 -0.52 12.34 -0.71
C GLU A 25 -0.70 10.97 -0.03
N LEU A 26 -1.61 10.11 -0.52
CA LEU A 26 -1.98 8.85 0.13
C LEU A 26 -1.21 7.65 -0.47
N HIS A 27 -0.19 7.19 0.25
CA HIS A 27 0.64 6.06 -0.14
C HIS A 27 0.27 4.79 0.62
N VAL A 28 0.01 3.70 -0.10
CA VAL A 28 -0.21 2.37 0.44
C VAL A 28 1.08 1.57 0.33
N GLY A 29 1.58 1.08 1.45
CA GLY A 29 2.73 0.19 1.50
C GLY A 29 2.37 -1.15 2.13
N TYR A 30 3.24 -2.14 1.92
CA TYR A 30 3.22 -3.40 2.66
C TYR A 30 4.46 -3.46 3.55
N ARG A 31 4.28 -3.87 4.81
CA ARG A 31 5.39 -4.05 5.73
C ARG A 31 5.36 -5.46 6.29
N LEU A 32 6.49 -6.17 6.18
CA LEU A 32 6.73 -7.38 6.96
C LEU A 32 7.02 -6.99 8.41
N PRO A 33 6.63 -7.82 9.39
CA PRO A 33 6.96 -7.56 10.78
C PRO A 33 8.46 -7.38 10.95
N ASP A 34 8.84 -6.29 11.61
CA ASP A 34 10.20 -6.09 12.08
C ASP A 34 10.27 -6.39 13.59
N GLY A 35 11.47 -6.37 14.15
CA GLY A 35 11.67 -6.58 15.59
C GLY A 35 11.07 -5.49 16.49
N ARG A 36 10.37 -4.50 15.93
CA ARG A 36 9.69 -3.42 16.66
C ARG A 36 8.15 -3.53 16.58
N SER A 37 7.63 -4.49 15.83
CA SER A 37 6.20 -4.71 15.61
C SER A 37 5.72 -5.99 16.28
N ASP A 38 4.62 -5.93 17.03
CA ASP A 38 3.97 -7.10 17.64
C ASP A 38 3.18 -7.96 16.61
N LEU A 39 3.09 -7.50 15.37
CA LEU A 39 2.41 -8.24 14.31
C LEU A 39 3.21 -9.48 13.92
N THR A 40 2.52 -10.61 13.76
CA THR A 40 3.13 -11.88 13.33
C THR A 40 3.00 -12.13 11.82
N THR A 41 2.27 -11.27 11.13
CA THR A 41 2.05 -11.29 9.68
C THR A 41 2.30 -9.91 9.10
N GLY A 42 2.74 -9.84 7.85
CA GLY A 42 2.86 -8.56 7.18
C GLY A 42 1.48 -7.92 6.97
N TYR A 43 1.47 -6.59 6.98
CA TYR A 43 0.25 -5.80 6.96
C TYR A 43 0.37 -4.65 5.95
N PHE A 44 -0.77 -4.24 5.42
CA PHE A 44 -0.84 -3.02 4.64
C PHE A 44 -0.93 -1.82 5.56
N TYR A 45 -0.28 -0.74 5.16
CA TYR A 45 -0.40 0.54 5.83
C TYR A 45 -0.66 1.63 4.81
N VAL A 46 -1.38 2.65 5.26
CA VAL A 46 -1.49 3.92 4.58
C VAL A 46 -0.57 4.92 5.26
N LYS A 47 0.16 5.70 4.46
CA LYS A 47 0.87 6.88 4.88
C LYS A 47 0.20 8.10 4.26
N CYS A 48 -0.20 9.03 5.12
CA CYS A 48 -0.75 10.33 4.76
C CYS A 48 0.00 11.34 5.63
N ASP A 49 0.82 12.20 5.01
CA ASP A 49 1.77 13.06 5.70
C ASP A 49 2.67 12.29 6.70
N ASP A 50 2.64 12.68 7.97
CA ASP A 50 3.38 12.07 9.08
C ASP A 50 2.61 10.92 9.76
N VAL A 51 1.39 10.62 9.31
CA VAL A 51 0.56 9.56 9.90
C VAL A 51 0.75 8.26 9.13
N THR A 52 1.12 7.20 9.86
CA THR A 52 1.13 5.82 9.34
C THR A 52 0.07 5.01 10.09
N ALA A 53 -0.89 4.44 9.37
CA ALA A 53 -1.97 3.65 9.94
C ALA A 53 -2.14 2.31 9.22
N PRO A 54 -2.57 1.24 9.91
CA PRO A 54 -2.98 0.00 9.26
C PRO A 54 -4.09 0.26 8.25
N TYR A 55 -4.02 -0.43 7.11
CA TYR A 55 -4.96 -0.27 6.00
C TYR A 55 -5.53 -1.63 5.58
N ILE A 56 -6.81 -1.67 5.24
CA ILE A 56 -7.46 -2.84 4.67
C ILE A 56 -8.10 -2.38 3.36
N PRO A 57 -7.59 -2.82 2.19
CA PRO A 57 -8.16 -2.46 0.90
C PRO A 57 -9.60 -2.95 0.78
N ASP A 58 -10.49 -2.10 0.26
CA ASP A 58 -11.87 -2.47 0.01
C ASP A 58 -12.11 -2.94 -1.45
N ALA A 59 -13.35 -3.28 -1.78
CA ALA A 59 -13.70 -3.77 -3.11
C ALA A 59 -13.51 -2.71 -4.23
N LEU A 60 -13.66 -1.42 -3.92
CA LEU A 60 -13.43 -0.34 -4.87
C LEU A 60 -11.93 -0.21 -5.16
N ASP A 61 -11.09 -0.30 -4.12
CA ASP A 61 -9.64 -0.26 -4.26
C ASP A 61 -9.12 -1.40 -5.14
N MET A 62 -9.64 -2.61 -4.88
CA MET A 62 -9.26 -3.83 -5.59
C MET A 62 -9.67 -3.83 -7.06
N THR A 63 -10.73 -3.11 -7.42
CA THR A 63 -11.25 -3.04 -8.79
C THR A 63 -10.76 -1.83 -9.58
N ALA A 64 -10.07 -0.90 -8.93
CA ALA A 64 -9.52 0.29 -9.57
C ALA A 64 -8.37 -0.03 -10.56
N HIS A 65 -8.18 0.85 -11.55
CA HIS A 65 -7.23 0.68 -12.65
C HIS A 65 -6.19 1.81 -12.78
N ASP A 66 -6.18 2.70 -11.81
CA ASP A 66 -5.42 3.96 -11.71
C ASP A 66 -4.36 3.92 -10.58
N TRP A 67 -3.92 2.73 -10.18
CA TRP A 67 -2.80 2.57 -9.25
C TRP A 67 -1.46 2.92 -9.92
N VAL A 68 -0.55 3.49 -9.16
CA VAL A 68 0.82 3.85 -9.54
C VAL A 68 1.77 3.30 -8.47
N VAL A 69 2.97 2.89 -8.85
CA VAL A 69 4.01 2.39 -7.94
C VAL A 69 5.13 3.42 -7.91
N ASP A 70 5.57 3.78 -6.70
CA ASP A 70 6.70 4.66 -6.46
C ASP A 70 7.88 3.82 -5.92
N GLU A 71 9.07 4.01 -6.50
CA GLU A 71 10.33 3.32 -6.10
C GLU A 71 10.90 3.82 -4.77
#